data_AF-A0A7C9JK56-F1
#
_entry.id   AF-A0A7C9JK56-F1
#
_cell.length_a   1.000
_cell.length_b   1.000
_cell.length_c   1.000
_cell.angle_alpha   90.00
_cell.angle_beta   90.00
_cell.angle_gamma   90.00
#
_symmetry.space_group_name_H-M   'P 1'
#
loop_
_entity.id
_entity.type
_entity.pdbx_description
1 polymer ?
#
loop_
_entity_poly.entity_id
_entity_poly.type
_entity_poly.pdbx_seq_one_letter_code
_entity_poly.pdbx_strand_id
1 'polypeptide(L)'
;MHTHAFRTALVTALTCFVSACIIALTCVSPASATPTAAEKQAEAQEVLASLDAMQEVLDKASNDYFTALDEQQAAEEEAAAAQASIDEATEQILSMQDRLGSRARSMYIQGETGFLDLLLGATSWEDFTTRWSVLVDINRGDTEMIEQTKELRSQIRDQKVILDERTQTARDKAAEAERIQQQAQETTEAMRATYDSLSAEAAELLEQEREAQRLAEEAAARAAAEEAARQ
;
A
#
# COMPACT_ATOMS: atom_id res chain seq x y z
N MET A 1 19.04 5.10 -9.61
CA MET A 1 19.13 3.71 -9.11
C MET A 1 18.79 3.59 -7.61
N HIS A 2 17.88 4.44 -7.07
CA HIS A 2 17.57 4.46 -5.62
C HIS A 2 16.12 4.07 -5.26
N THR A 3 15.26 3.81 -6.25
CA THR A 3 13.83 3.49 -6.03
C THR A 3 13.55 2.01 -5.77
N HIS A 4 14.51 1.11 -6.03
CA HIS A 4 14.35 -0.33 -5.78
C HIS A 4 14.74 -0.75 -4.36
N ALA A 5 15.60 0.02 -3.67
CA ALA A 5 16.11 -0.35 -2.35
C ALA A 5 15.06 -0.25 -1.23
N PHE A 6 14.06 0.62 -1.38
CA PHE A 6 13.03 0.84 -0.36
C PHE A 6 11.89 -0.20 -0.43
N ARG A 7 11.65 -0.80 -1.62
CA ARG A 7 10.63 -1.84 -1.82
C ARG A 7 11.07 -3.20 -1.27
N THR A 8 12.37 -3.43 -1.15
CA THR A 8 12.94 -4.72 -0.71
C THR A 8 13.15 -4.82 0.80
N ALA A 9 13.24 -3.70 1.52
CA ALA A 9 13.55 -3.69 2.95
C ALA A 9 12.36 -4.02 3.86
N LEU A 10 11.12 -3.70 3.43
CA LEU A 10 9.92 -4.01 4.21
C LEU A 10 9.46 -5.47 4.04
N VAL A 11 9.67 -6.04 2.85
CA VAL A 11 9.15 -7.37 2.46
C VAL A 11 10.03 -8.52 2.99
N THR A 12 11.32 -8.29 3.23
CA THR A 12 12.27 -9.35 3.64
C THR A 12 12.30 -9.62 5.14
N ALA A 13 11.77 -8.73 5.98
CA ALA A 13 11.75 -8.96 7.43
C ALA A 13 10.55 -9.81 7.89
N LEU A 14 9.40 -9.73 7.20
CA LEU A 14 8.17 -10.42 7.64
C LEU A 14 8.01 -11.83 7.04
N THR A 15 8.55 -12.07 5.85
CA THR A 15 8.42 -13.37 5.15
C THR A 15 9.33 -14.46 5.71
N CYS A 16 10.41 -14.10 6.41
CA CYS A 16 11.33 -15.07 7.00
C CYS A 16 10.85 -15.67 8.33
N PHE A 17 9.90 -15.06 9.04
CA PHE A 17 9.47 -15.57 10.35
C PHE A 17 8.35 -16.62 10.24
N VAL A 18 7.48 -16.51 9.23
CA VAL A 18 6.36 -17.44 9.03
C VAL A 18 6.83 -18.83 8.58
N SER A 19 7.99 -18.93 7.92
CA SER A 19 8.51 -20.22 7.43
C SER A 19 9.35 -20.99 8.47
N ALA A 20 9.69 -20.41 9.61
CA ALA A 20 10.60 -21.03 10.58
C ALA A 20 9.88 -21.86 11.66
N CYS A 21 8.58 -21.66 11.89
CA CYS A 21 7.87 -22.33 12.99
C CYS A 21 7.21 -23.68 12.62
N ILE A 22 7.16 -24.05 11.34
CA ILE A 22 6.47 -25.29 10.90
C ILE A 22 7.41 -26.51 10.84
N ILE A 23 8.74 -26.35 10.89
CA ILE A 23 9.72 -27.43 10.68
C ILE A 23 10.50 -27.76 11.96
N ALA A 24 9.80 -27.97 13.08
CA ALA A 24 10.40 -28.49 14.31
C ALA A 24 9.65 -29.69 14.90
N LEU A 25 8.78 -30.35 14.12
CA LEU A 25 7.93 -31.46 14.61
C LEU A 25 8.28 -32.83 14.03
N THR A 26 9.58 -33.16 13.89
CA THR A 26 10.01 -34.53 13.55
C THR A 26 11.04 -35.07 14.54
N CYS A 27 10.62 -35.21 15.80
CA CYS A 27 11.22 -36.17 16.72
C CYS A 27 10.31 -37.40 16.78
N VAL A 28 10.42 -38.29 15.80
CA VAL A 28 9.86 -39.64 15.91
C VAL A 28 10.73 -40.42 16.89
N SER A 29 10.21 -40.66 18.09
CA SER A 29 10.67 -41.73 18.99
C SER A 29 9.58 -42.79 19.11
N PRO A 30 9.92 -44.09 19.04
CA PRO A 30 8.95 -45.17 19.13
C PRO A 30 8.73 -45.60 20.58
N ALA A 31 7.64 -45.16 21.20
CA ALA A 31 6.99 -45.83 22.32
C ALA A 31 5.55 -45.28 22.42
N SER A 32 4.57 -46.17 22.49
CA SER A 32 3.16 -45.83 22.66
C SER A 32 2.92 -45.19 24.03
N ALA A 33 3.31 -43.92 24.20
CA ALA A 33 2.92 -43.10 25.34
C ALA A 33 1.79 -42.19 24.87
N THR A 34 0.61 -42.38 25.43
CA THR A 34 -0.45 -41.37 25.37
C THR A 34 0.12 -40.06 25.94
N PRO A 35 -0.05 -38.92 25.25
CA PRO A 35 0.45 -37.64 25.73
C PRO A 35 -0.14 -37.34 27.11
N THR A 36 0.66 -36.75 27.98
CA THR A 36 0.27 -36.36 29.35
C THR A 36 -0.41 -35.00 29.36
N ALA A 37 -1.17 -34.73 30.42
CA ALA A 37 -1.79 -33.42 30.63
C ALA A 37 -0.75 -32.29 30.67
N ALA A 38 0.42 -32.55 31.25
CA ALA A 38 1.51 -31.59 31.36
C ALA A 38 2.10 -31.22 29.98
N GLU A 39 2.23 -32.18 29.07
CA GLU A 39 2.70 -31.94 27.70
C GLU A 39 1.70 -31.07 26.93
N LYS A 40 0.40 -31.39 27.01
CA LYS A 40 -0.66 -30.58 26.36
C LYS A 40 -0.79 -29.18 26.95
N GLN A 41 -0.60 -29.04 28.25
CA GLN A 41 -0.59 -27.74 28.90
C GLN A 41 0.65 -26.90 28.50
N ALA A 42 1.80 -27.53 28.26
CA ALA A 42 2.98 -26.86 27.74
C ALA A 42 2.77 -26.40 26.29
N GLU A 43 2.22 -27.25 25.42
CA GLU A 43 1.83 -26.87 24.05
C GLU A 43 0.86 -25.68 24.05
N ALA A 44 -0.16 -25.70 24.91
CA ALA A 44 -1.10 -24.58 25.04
C ALA A 44 -0.41 -23.28 25.49
N GLN A 45 0.54 -23.34 26.42
CA GLN A 45 1.30 -22.16 26.85
C GLN A 45 2.20 -21.60 25.75
N GLU A 46 2.78 -22.46 24.91
CA GLU A 46 3.58 -22.02 23.75
C GLU A 46 2.69 -21.29 22.73
N VAL A 47 1.50 -21.84 22.43
CA VAL A 47 0.53 -21.18 21.54
C VAL A 47 0.08 -19.84 22.13
N LEU A 48 -0.15 -19.76 23.45
CA LEU A 48 -0.52 -18.52 24.12
C LEU A 48 0.58 -17.45 23.99
N ALA A 49 1.84 -17.83 24.24
CA ALA A 49 2.98 -16.92 24.06
C ALA A 49 3.10 -16.44 22.61
N SER A 50 2.85 -17.33 21.63
CA SER A 50 2.81 -16.94 20.22
C SER A 50 1.64 -16.02 19.88
N LEU A 51 0.49 -16.19 20.54
CA LEU A 51 -0.69 -15.35 20.37
C LEU A 51 -0.44 -13.94 20.92
N ASP A 52 0.21 -13.82 22.08
CA ASP A 52 0.59 -12.53 22.67
C ASP A 52 1.58 -11.78 21.77
N ALA A 53 2.59 -12.48 21.23
CA ALA A 53 3.50 -11.89 20.25
C ALA A 53 2.79 -11.45 18.96
N MET A 54 1.76 -12.19 18.52
CA MET A 54 0.96 -11.82 17.35
C MET A 54 0.06 -10.61 17.59
N GLN A 55 -0.36 -10.32 18.83
CA GLN A 55 -1.12 -9.11 19.13
C GLN A 55 -0.29 -7.85 18.82
N GLU A 56 0.99 -7.83 19.17
CA GLU A 56 1.88 -6.72 18.83
C GLU A 56 2.03 -6.55 17.31
N VAL A 57 2.10 -7.66 16.57
CA VAL A 57 2.15 -7.64 15.10
C VAL A 57 0.85 -7.11 14.51
N LEU A 58 -0.31 -7.52 15.06
CA LEU A 58 -1.63 -7.07 14.62
C LEU A 58 -1.84 -5.57 14.89
N ASP A 59 -1.42 -5.10 16.06
CA ASP A 59 -1.49 -3.67 16.41
C ASP A 59 -0.63 -2.84 15.46
N LYS A 60 0.60 -3.30 15.18
CA LYS A 60 1.47 -2.65 14.20
C LYS A 60 0.87 -2.68 12.80
N ALA A 61 0.36 -3.83 12.34
CA ALA A 61 -0.26 -3.97 11.03
C ALA A 61 -1.50 -3.07 10.87
N SER A 62 -2.29 -2.94 11.93
CA SER A 62 -3.46 -2.06 11.95
C SER A 62 -3.05 -0.58 11.85
N ASN A 63 -2.04 -0.16 12.61
CA ASN A 63 -1.50 1.20 12.52
C ASN A 63 -0.90 1.50 11.14
N ASP A 64 -0.14 0.56 10.58
CA ASP A 64 0.45 0.68 9.24
C ASP A 64 -0.67 0.78 8.17
N TYR A 65 -1.76 0.02 8.32
CA TYR A 65 -2.93 0.10 7.44
C TYR A 65 -3.63 1.46 7.49
N PHE A 66 -3.94 1.98 8.68
CA PHE A 66 -4.56 3.31 8.79
C PHE A 66 -3.65 4.41 8.25
N THR A 67 -2.34 4.31 8.49
CA THR A 67 -1.36 5.25 7.92
C THR A 67 -1.37 5.19 6.39
N ALA A 68 -1.38 3.98 5.80
CA ALA A 68 -1.43 3.82 4.35
C ALA A 68 -2.75 4.34 3.74
N LEU A 69 -3.86 4.20 4.45
CA LEU A 69 -5.16 4.74 4.04
C LEU A 69 -5.16 6.27 4.04
N ASP A 70 -4.60 6.89 5.08
CA ASP A 70 -4.46 8.35 5.15
C ASP A 70 -3.54 8.87 4.02
N GLU A 71 -2.41 8.19 3.76
CA GLU A 71 -1.53 8.50 2.63
C GLU A 71 -2.24 8.37 1.28
N GLN A 72 -3.08 7.35 1.10
CA GLN A 72 -3.88 7.18 -0.10
C GLN A 72 -4.86 8.33 -0.28
N GLN A 73 -5.61 8.69 0.77
CA GLN A 73 -6.59 9.76 0.69
C GLN A 73 -5.90 11.10 0.37
N ALA A 74 -4.78 11.41 1.03
CA ALA A 74 -4.01 12.61 0.74
C ALA A 74 -3.51 12.63 -0.72
N ALA A 75 -3.01 11.51 -1.24
CA ALA A 75 -2.58 11.40 -2.63
C ALA A 75 -3.74 11.60 -3.62
N GLU A 76 -4.94 11.10 -3.31
CA GLU A 76 -6.14 11.29 -4.14
C GLU A 76 -6.63 12.74 -4.12
N GLU A 77 -6.56 13.44 -2.98
CA GLU A 77 -6.88 14.86 -2.89
C GLU A 77 -5.88 15.74 -3.65
N GLU A 78 -4.57 15.47 -3.51
CA GLU A 78 -3.53 16.11 -4.31
C GLU A 78 -3.74 15.85 -5.81
N ALA A 79 -4.17 14.64 -6.17
CA ALA A 79 -4.46 14.28 -7.55
C ALA A 79 -5.64 15.07 -8.12
N ALA A 80 -6.72 15.20 -7.35
CA ALA A 80 -7.87 16.01 -7.74
C ALA A 80 -7.50 17.49 -7.95
N ALA A 81 -6.71 18.06 -7.03
CA ALA A 81 -6.23 19.43 -7.14
C ALA A 81 -5.32 19.64 -8.37
N ALA A 82 -4.41 18.70 -8.63
CA ALA A 82 -3.55 18.76 -9.81
C ALA A 82 -4.35 18.62 -11.11
N GLN A 83 -5.38 17.76 -11.14
CA GLN A 83 -6.24 17.60 -12.31
C GLN A 83 -7.02 18.89 -12.62
N ALA A 84 -7.51 19.60 -11.59
CA ALA A 84 -8.15 20.90 -11.78
C ALA A 84 -7.19 21.94 -12.40
N SER A 85 -5.93 21.98 -11.95
CA SER A 85 -4.90 22.86 -12.53
C SER A 85 -4.57 22.49 -13.98
N ILE A 86 -4.55 21.19 -14.29
CA ILE A 86 -4.38 20.69 -15.66
C ILE A 86 -5.54 21.12 -16.56
N ASP A 87 -6.77 21.06 -16.07
CA ASP A 87 -7.96 21.45 -16.84
C ASP A 87 -7.93 22.95 -17.15
N GLU A 88 -7.60 23.80 -16.17
CA GLU A 88 -7.39 25.24 -16.37
C GLU A 88 -6.28 25.52 -17.40
N ALA A 89 -5.14 24.85 -17.28
CA ALA A 89 -4.04 25.01 -18.24
C ALA A 89 -4.43 24.52 -19.65
N THR A 90 -5.28 23.50 -19.75
CA THR A 90 -5.81 23.01 -21.02
C THR A 90 -6.74 24.03 -21.67
N GLU A 91 -7.59 24.71 -20.91
CA GLU A 91 -8.42 25.81 -21.42
C GLU A 91 -7.57 26.99 -21.92
N GLN A 92 -6.52 27.35 -21.17
CA GLN A 92 -5.58 28.39 -21.60
C GLN A 92 -4.91 28.02 -22.94
N ILE A 93 -4.47 26.76 -23.09
CA ILE A 93 -3.93 26.25 -24.35
C ILE A 93 -4.96 26.37 -25.48
N LEU A 94 -6.21 25.97 -25.26
CA LEU A 94 -7.26 26.06 -26.29
C LEU A 94 -7.49 27.51 -26.73
N SER A 95 -7.52 28.45 -25.78
CA SER A 95 -7.61 29.89 -26.07
C SER A 95 -6.42 30.41 -26.88
N MET A 96 -5.20 30.03 -26.50
CA MET A 96 -3.98 30.37 -27.26
C MET A 96 -4.02 29.79 -28.67
N GLN A 97 -4.46 28.55 -28.83
CA GLN A 97 -4.58 27.90 -30.13
C GLN A 97 -5.61 28.56 -31.04
N ASP A 98 -6.75 29.00 -30.51
CA ASP A 98 -7.77 29.71 -31.28
C ASP A 98 -7.25 31.06 -31.79
N ARG A 99 -6.53 31.81 -30.93
CA ARG A 99 -5.89 33.08 -31.31
C ARG A 99 -4.85 32.88 -32.42
N LEU A 100 -3.96 31.90 -32.25
CA LEU A 100 -2.96 31.54 -33.26
C LEU A 100 -3.62 31.07 -34.57
N GLY A 101 -4.66 30.25 -34.49
CA GLY A 101 -5.40 29.74 -35.64
C GLY A 101 -6.14 30.84 -36.42
N SER A 102 -6.81 31.74 -35.71
CA SER A 102 -7.48 32.91 -36.29
C SER A 102 -6.49 33.83 -36.99
N ARG A 103 -5.30 34.02 -36.42
CA ARG A 103 -4.25 34.81 -37.04
C ARG A 103 -3.63 34.13 -38.26
N ALA A 104 -3.29 32.84 -38.16
CA ALA A 104 -2.76 32.08 -39.29
C ALA A 104 -3.75 32.07 -40.48
N ARG A 105 -5.05 31.92 -40.19
CA ARG A 105 -6.12 32.04 -41.19
C ARG A 105 -6.16 33.46 -41.79
N SER A 106 -6.06 34.50 -40.96
CA SER A 106 -6.06 35.89 -41.45
C SER A 106 -4.87 36.16 -42.36
N MET A 107 -3.67 35.67 -42.00
CA MET A 107 -2.47 35.74 -42.86
C MET A 107 -2.67 35.00 -44.19
N TYR A 108 -3.33 33.83 -44.17
CA TYR A 108 -3.61 33.06 -45.38
C TYR A 108 -4.66 33.73 -46.29
N ILE A 109 -5.74 34.27 -45.73
CA ILE A 109 -6.85 34.86 -46.49
C ILE A 109 -6.48 36.25 -47.03
N GLN A 110 -5.87 37.10 -46.19
CA GLN A 110 -5.52 38.47 -46.57
C GLN A 110 -4.19 38.52 -47.35
N GLY A 111 -3.37 37.47 -47.26
CA GLY A 111 -2.13 37.31 -47.99
C GLY A 111 -1.06 38.35 -47.64
N GLU A 112 0.11 38.20 -48.26
CA GLU A 112 1.24 39.16 -48.17
C GLU A 112 0.83 40.58 -48.62
N THR A 113 -0.20 40.69 -49.47
CA THR A 113 -0.75 41.94 -49.99
C THR A 113 -1.35 42.86 -48.93
N GLY A 114 -2.04 42.34 -47.91
CA GLY A 114 -2.60 43.20 -46.84
C GLY A 114 -1.52 43.80 -45.94
N PHE A 115 -0.43 43.07 -45.71
CA PHE A 115 0.73 43.55 -44.95
C PHE A 115 1.53 44.58 -45.74
N LEU A 116 1.75 44.33 -47.03
CA LEU A 116 2.39 45.29 -47.92
C LEU A 116 1.53 46.55 -48.07
N ASP A 117 0.21 46.43 -48.16
CA ASP A 117 -0.70 47.58 -48.24
C ASP A 117 -0.74 48.40 -46.94
N LEU A 118 -0.68 47.73 -45.77
CA LEU A 118 -0.54 48.41 -44.47
C LEU A 118 0.80 49.18 -44.37
N LEU A 119 1.90 48.62 -44.85
CA LEU A 119 3.21 49.27 -44.83
C LEU A 119 3.32 50.38 -45.89
N LEU A 120 2.79 50.17 -47.09
CA LEU A 120 2.84 51.11 -48.21
C LEU A 120 1.80 52.25 -48.10
N GLY A 121 0.75 52.06 -47.31
CA GLY A 121 -0.24 53.09 -46.97
C GLY A 121 0.17 54.02 -45.82
N ALA A 122 1.45 54.00 -45.40
CA ALA A 122 1.97 54.92 -44.39
C ALA A 122 2.15 56.33 -44.96
N THR A 123 1.70 57.35 -44.22
CA THR A 123 1.72 58.75 -44.67
C THR A 123 2.97 59.52 -44.25
N SER A 124 3.79 58.94 -43.36
CA SER A 124 5.05 59.49 -42.88
C SER A 124 6.03 58.38 -42.49
N TRP A 125 7.31 58.73 -42.33
CA TRP A 125 8.33 57.79 -41.87
C TRP A 125 8.05 57.27 -40.44
N GLU A 126 7.53 58.12 -39.56
CA GLU A 126 7.16 57.75 -38.19
C GLU A 126 5.97 56.77 -38.15
N ASP A 127 4.99 56.98 -39.02
CA ASP A 127 3.86 56.08 -39.22
C ASP A 127 4.32 54.73 -39.76
N PHE A 128 5.27 54.72 -40.71
CA PHE A 128 5.90 53.49 -41.21
C PHE A 128 6.65 52.72 -40.11
N THR A 129 7.48 53.37 -39.30
CA THR A 129 8.23 52.68 -38.23
C THR A 129 7.31 52.12 -37.15
N THR A 130 6.21 52.81 -36.86
CA THR A 130 5.18 52.34 -35.91
C THR A 130 4.44 51.11 -36.45
N ARG A 131 4.04 51.10 -37.72
CA ARG A 131 3.39 49.93 -38.34
C ARG A 131 4.35 48.74 -38.42
N TRP A 132 5.62 48.99 -38.72
CA TRP A 132 6.67 47.96 -38.71
C TRP A 132 6.90 47.38 -37.31
N SER A 133 7.00 48.22 -36.27
CA SER A 133 7.20 47.75 -34.89
C SER A 133 6.03 46.88 -34.43
N VAL A 134 4.79 47.30 -34.73
CA VAL A 134 3.60 46.52 -34.43
C VAL A 134 3.66 45.15 -35.11
N LEU A 135 4.04 45.04 -36.38
CA LEU A 135 4.16 43.74 -37.06
C LEU A 135 5.20 42.82 -36.41
N VAL A 136 6.37 43.37 -36.04
CA VAL A 136 7.42 42.63 -35.34
C VAL A 136 6.95 42.17 -33.97
N ASP A 137 6.27 43.03 -33.21
CA ASP A 137 5.78 42.71 -31.86
C ASP A 137 4.70 41.63 -31.91
N ILE A 138 3.77 41.70 -32.87
CA ILE A 138 2.75 40.67 -33.00
C ILE A 138 3.44 39.35 -33.39
N ASN A 139 4.40 39.31 -34.33
CA ASN A 139 5.12 38.07 -34.70
C ASN A 139 5.94 37.46 -33.53
N ARG A 140 6.58 38.29 -32.72
CA ARG A 140 7.24 37.86 -31.48
C ARG A 140 6.23 37.26 -30.51
N GLY A 141 5.08 37.91 -30.33
CA GLY A 141 4.00 37.42 -29.46
C GLY A 141 3.44 36.05 -29.90
N ASP A 142 3.36 35.74 -31.19
CA ASP A 142 2.97 34.40 -31.67
C ASP A 142 4.01 33.34 -31.32
N THR A 143 5.29 33.68 -31.48
CA THR A 143 6.40 32.77 -31.17
C THR A 143 6.39 32.44 -29.68
N GLU A 144 6.27 33.47 -28.83
CA GLU A 144 6.13 33.31 -27.38
C GLU A 144 4.89 32.46 -27.01
N MET A 145 3.75 32.67 -27.65
CA MET A 145 2.53 31.90 -27.39
C MET A 145 2.65 30.43 -27.79
N ILE A 146 3.34 30.13 -28.90
CA ILE A 146 3.64 28.76 -29.33
C ILE A 146 4.58 28.06 -28.33
N GLU A 147 5.62 28.76 -27.87
CA GLU A 147 6.56 28.24 -26.87
C GLU A 147 5.86 27.96 -25.54
N GLN A 148 5.08 28.92 -25.03
CA GLN A 148 4.26 28.75 -23.82
C GLN A 148 3.29 27.57 -23.94
N THR A 149 2.63 27.42 -25.09
CA THR A 149 1.73 26.28 -25.33
C THR A 149 2.47 24.94 -25.31
N LYS A 150 3.66 24.86 -25.91
CA LYS A 150 4.47 23.64 -25.91
C LYS A 150 4.93 23.28 -24.50
N GLU A 151 5.39 24.27 -23.74
CA GLU A 151 5.85 24.12 -22.37
C GLU A 151 4.72 23.62 -21.47
N LEU A 152 3.56 24.30 -21.48
CA LEU A 152 2.37 23.89 -20.70
C LEU A 152 1.94 22.47 -21.05
N ARG A 153 1.93 22.11 -22.33
CA ARG A 153 1.61 20.73 -22.76
C ARG A 153 2.61 19.70 -22.24
N SER A 154 3.90 20.04 -22.16
CA SER A 154 4.90 19.15 -21.60
C SER A 154 4.68 18.95 -20.12
N GLN A 155 4.54 20.06 -19.38
CA GLN A 155 4.29 20.06 -17.95
C GLN A 155 3.04 19.25 -17.58
N ILE A 156 1.92 19.44 -18.30
CA ILE A 156 0.69 18.66 -18.09
C ILE A 156 0.93 17.16 -18.29
N ARG A 157 1.63 16.75 -19.35
CA ARG A 157 1.90 15.32 -19.61
C ARG A 157 2.74 14.71 -18.50
N ASP A 158 3.82 15.39 -18.12
CA ASP A 158 4.75 14.90 -17.11
C ASP A 158 4.07 14.85 -15.73
N GLN A 159 3.28 15.87 -15.39
CA GLN A 159 2.49 15.90 -14.16
C GLN A 159 1.47 14.77 -14.11
N LYS A 160 0.70 14.52 -15.19
CA LYS A 160 -0.27 13.41 -15.22
C LYS A 160 0.38 12.06 -14.95
N VAL A 161 1.49 11.75 -15.63
CA VAL A 161 2.20 10.47 -15.44
C VAL A 161 2.65 10.31 -13.99
N ILE A 162 3.26 11.34 -13.40
CA ILE A 162 3.73 11.30 -12.01
C ILE A 162 2.56 11.13 -11.03
N LEU A 163 1.45 11.84 -11.27
CA LEU A 163 0.26 11.82 -10.43
C LEU A 163 -0.42 10.44 -10.45
N ASP A 164 -0.56 9.86 -11.64
CA ASP A 164 -1.12 8.52 -11.85
C ASP A 164 -0.26 7.46 -11.16
N GLU A 165 1.06 7.52 -11.33
CA GLU A 165 2.00 6.59 -10.67
C GLU A 165 1.95 6.70 -9.13
N ARG A 166 1.88 7.93 -8.60
CA ARG A 166 1.78 8.17 -7.15
C ARG A 166 0.47 7.64 -6.58
N THR A 167 -0.65 7.96 -7.23
CA THR A 167 -1.98 7.54 -6.80
C THR A 167 -2.10 6.01 -6.84
N GLN A 168 -1.61 5.39 -7.91
CA GLN A 168 -1.59 3.93 -8.01
C GLN A 168 -0.72 3.30 -6.92
N THR A 169 0.48 3.84 -6.69
CA THR A 169 1.37 3.33 -5.63
C THR A 169 0.74 3.45 -4.25
N ALA A 170 0.05 4.55 -3.96
CA ALA A 170 -0.62 4.75 -2.67
C ALA A 170 -1.79 3.76 -2.48
N ARG A 171 -2.60 3.54 -3.53
CA ARG A 171 -3.65 2.52 -3.55
C ARG A 171 -3.12 1.11 -3.35
N ASP A 172 -2.05 0.76 -4.05
CA ASP A 172 -1.45 -0.58 -3.95
C ASP A 172 -0.93 -0.83 -2.52
N LYS A 173 -0.31 0.18 -1.88
CA LYS A 173 0.13 0.10 -0.48
C LYS A 173 -1.04 -0.08 0.48
N ALA A 174 -2.11 0.69 0.32
CA ALA A 174 -3.29 0.58 1.18
C ALA A 174 -3.94 -0.81 1.06
N ALA A 175 -4.09 -1.33 -0.16
CA ALA A 175 -4.61 -2.67 -0.41
C ALA A 175 -3.69 -3.77 0.15
N GLU A 176 -2.37 -3.62 0.03
CA GLU A 176 -1.42 -4.55 0.62
C GLU A 176 -1.51 -4.54 2.16
N ALA A 177 -1.59 -3.37 2.76
CA ALA A 177 -1.73 -3.24 4.21
C ALA A 177 -3.05 -3.82 4.72
N GLU A 178 -4.16 -3.62 3.99
CA GLU A 178 -5.45 -4.26 4.29
C GLU A 178 -5.33 -5.78 4.29
N ARG A 179 -4.72 -6.35 3.26
CA ARG A 179 -4.51 -7.81 3.16
C ARG A 179 -3.67 -8.35 4.30
N ILE A 180 -2.62 -7.63 4.72
CA ILE A 180 -1.78 -8.01 5.85
C ILE A 180 -2.59 -7.98 7.15
N GLN A 181 -3.42 -6.96 7.35
CA GLN A 181 -4.27 -6.80 8.53
C GLN A 181 -5.31 -7.94 8.62
N GLN A 182 -5.97 -8.27 7.52
CA GLN A 182 -6.91 -9.40 7.45
C GLN A 182 -6.22 -10.74 7.73
N GLN A 183 -5.07 -11.00 7.09
CA GLN A 183 -4.32 -12.24 7.27
C GLN A 183 -3.81 -12.40 8.72
N ALA A 184 -3.37 -11.31 9.34
CA ALA A 184 -2.97 -11.30 10.74
C ALA A 184 -4.15 -11.64 11.66
N GLN A 185 -5.33 -11.04 11.40
CA GLN A 185 -6.54 -11.30 12.18
C GLN A 185 -6.99 -12.76 12.06
N GLU A 186 -7.05 -13.31 10.85
CA GLU A 186 -7.38 -14.73 10.61
C GLU A 186 -6.40 -15.67 11.35
N THR A 187 -5.11 -15.33 11.33
CA THR A 187 -4.07 -16.12 12.01
C THR A 187 -4.25 -16.09 13.53
N THR A 188 -4.55 -14.92 14.11
CA THR A 188 -4.83 -14.78 15.54
C THR A 188 -6.07 -15.59 15.95
N GLU A 189 -7.13 -15.57 15.14
CA GLU A 189 -8.34 -16.35 15.39
C GLU A 189 -8.08 -17.87 15.35
N ALA A 190 -7.30 -18.34 14.36
CA ALA A 190 -6.92 -19.74 14.26
C ALA A 190 -6.03 -20.21 15.43
N MET A 191 -5.08 -19.36 15.86
CA MET A 191 -4.24 -19.64 17.04
C MET A 191 -5.07 -19.71 18.32
N ARG A 192 -6.05 -18.80 18.50
CA ARG A 192 -6.96 -18.83 19.66
C ARG A 192 -7.75 -20.14 19.70
N ALA A 193 -8.31 -20.56 18.57
CA ALA A 193 -9.04 -21.83 18.50
C ALA A 193 -8.14 -23.04 18.82
N THR A 194 -6.87 -23.01 18.38
CA THR A 194 -5.88 -24.05 18.70
C THR A 194 -5.56 -24.07 20.19
N TYR A 195 -5.36 -22.90 20.80
CA TYR A 195 -5.15 -22.77 22.24
C TYR A 195 -6.33 -23.35 23.04
N ASP A 196 -7.56 -22.95 22.70
CA ASP A 196 -8.76 -23.41 23.39
C ASP A 196 -8.90 -24.93 23.31
N SER A 197 -8.60 -25.52 22.15
CA SER A 197 -8.60 -26.97 21.95
C SER A 197 -7.54 -27.69 22.78
N LEU A 198 -6.29 -27.21 22.76
CA LEU A 198 -5.20 -27.81 23.53
C LEU A 198 -5.43 -27.69 25.05
N SER A 199 -5.98 -26.56 25.49
CA SER A 199 -6.32 -26.35 26.89
C SER A 199 -7.46 -27.27 27.33
N ALA A 200 -8.43 -27.54 26.47
CA ALA A 200 -9.51 -28.48 26.75
C ALA A 200 -8.99 -29.92 26.84
N GLU A 201 -8.14 -30.35 25.89
CA GLU A 201 -7.48 -31.66 25.93
C GLU A 201 -6.63 -31.83 27.19
N ALA A 202 -5.84 -30.81 27.57
CA ALA A 202 -5.03 -30.86 28.78
C ALA A 202 -5.88 -31.03 30.05
N ALA A 203 -7.03 -30.35 30.12
CA ALA A 203 -7.95 -30.47 31.25
C ALA A 203 -8.58 -31.88 31.33
N GLU A 204 -8.95 -32.46 30.19
CA GLU A 204 -9.50 -33.82 30.13
C GLU A 204 -8.45 -34.87 30.55
N LEU A 205 -7.23 -34.77 30.02
CA LEU A 205 -6.12 -35.67 30.40
C LEU A 205 -5.79 -35.57 31.89
N LEU A 206 -5.82 -34.36 32.45
CA LEU A 206 -5.53 -34.15 33.87
C LEU A 206 -6.54 -34.87 34.77
N GLU A 207 -7.81 -34.88 34.39
CA GLU A 207 -8.84 -35.60 35.12
C GLU A 207 -8.66 -37.12 35.00
N GLN A 208 -8.37 -37.61 33.79
CA GLN A 208 -8.06 -39.03 33.56
C GLN A 208 -6.84 -39.50 34.38
N GLU A 209 -5.78 -38.70 34.43
CA GLU A 209 -4.58 -38.98 35.22
C GLU A 209 -4.87 -39.04 36.73
N ARG A 210 -5.70 -38.11 37.25
CA ARG A 210 -6.12 -38.11 38.66
C ARG A 210 -6.96 -39.33 39.01
N GLU A 211 -7.91 -39.69 38.15
CA GLU A 211 -8.71 -40.89 38.36
C GLU A 211 -7.84 -42.15 38.35
N ALA A 212 -6.90 -42.25 37.42
CA ALA A 212 -5.95 -43.37 37.35
C ALA A 212 -5.06 -43.44 38.60
N GLN A 213 -4.56 -42.31 39.10
CA GLN A 213 -3.80 -42.24 40.35
C GLN A 213 -4.63 -42.71 41.55
N ARG A 214 -5.86 -42.21 41.70
CA ARG A 214 -6.76 -42.63 42.79
C ARG A 214 -7.02 -44.14 42.76
N LEU A 215 -7.29 -44.70 41.57
CA LEU A 215 -7.51 -46.14 41.42
C LEU A 215 -6.25 -46.96 41.75
N ALA A 216 -5.07 -46.47 41.37
CA ALA A 216 -3.80 -47.11 41.70
C ALA A 216 -3.52 -47.08 43.21
N GLU A 217 -3.77 -45.96 43.89
CA GLU A 217 -3.66 -45.83 45.34
C GLU A 217 -4.62 -46.75 46.09
N GLU A 218 -5.88 -46.82 45.65
CA GLU A 218 -6.88 -47.73 46.23
C GLU A 218 -6.47 -49.20 46.05
N ALA A 219 -5.95 -49.58 44.88
CA ALA A 219 -5.45 -50.93 44.63
C ALA A 219 -4.24 -51.27 45.50
N ALA A 220 -3.28 -50.34 45.64
CA ALA A 220 -2.12 -50.50 46.51
C ALA A 220 -2.51 -50.64 47.98
N ALA A 221 -3.48 -49.83 48.46
CA ALA A 221 -3.98 -49.91 49.83
C ALA A 221 -4.68 -51.24 50.11
N ARG A 222 -5.48 -51.76 49.16
CA ARG A 222 -6.12 -53.09 49.28
C ARG A 222 -5.08 -54.21 49.33
N ALA A 223 -4.07 -54.16 48.45
CA ALA A 223 -2.99 -55.16 48.43
C ALA A 223 -2.21 -55.17 49.76
N ALA A 224 -1.86 -53.99 50.28
CA ALA A 224 -1.16 -53.87 51.57
C ALA A 224 -2.00 -54.39 52.75
N ALA A 225 -3.31 -54.13 52.75
CA ALA A 225 -4.23 -54.64 53.77
C ALA A 225 -4.36 -56.18 53.71
N GLU A 226 -4.45 -56.75 52.50
CA GLU A 226 -4.47 -58.21 52.32
C GLU A 226 -3.16 -58.88 52.76
N GLU A 227 -2.02 -58.25 52.49
CA GLU A 227 -0.71 -58.77 52.88
C GLU A 227 -0.51 -58.71 54.40
N ALA A 228 -0.94 -57.62 55.05
CA ALA A 228 -0.93 -57.50 56.51
C ALA A 228 -1.87 -58.51 57.19
N ALA A 229 -2.98 -58.90 56.56
CA ALA A 229 -3.90 -59.90 57.09
C ALA A 229 -3.38 -61.35 56.94
N ARG A 230 -2.33 -61.59 56.15
CA ARG A 230 -1.70 -62.91 55.97
C ARG A 230 -0.51 -63.16 56.91
N GLN A 231 -0.01 -62.13 57.60
CA GLN A 231 1.05 -62.21 58.61
C GLN A 231 0.48 -62.45 60.00
#